data_AF-A0A945B1T6-F1
#
_entry.id   AF-A0A945B1T6-F1
#
_cell.length_a   1.000
_cell.length_b   1.000
_cell.length_c   1.000
_cell.angle_alpha   90.00
_cell.angle_beta   90.00
_cell.angle_gamma   90.00
#
_symmetry.space_group_name_H-M   'P 1'
#
loop_
_entity.id
_entity.type
_entity.pdbx_description
1 polymer ?
#
loop_
_entity_poly.entity_id
_entity_poly.type
_entity_poly.pdbx_seq_one_letter_code
_entity_poly.pdbx_strand_id
1 'polypeptide(L)'
;MLPSADDSAYVGTGASAGAEILAFSVLGDKLLYRGVTSSVNGNNKVAELLTLDTITNVLTSAFVSGVSSSQNNQVGIFNGFSYFFKQNFTPGISTVLYKTDGINPAVTVKTFPQFDSIFEFTEVNGELFFVIDRELWKTDGTEAGTTMVKDINPGGFDNSAFFPLFG
;
A
#
# COMPACT_ATOMS: atom_id res chain seq x y z
N MET A 1 33.33 11.78 -16.40
CA MET A 1 32.10 11.42 -17.12
C MET A 1 31.42 10.34 -16.30
N LEU A 2 30.26 10.65 -15.71
CA LEU A 2 29.40 9.60 -15.14
C LEU A 2 28.82 8.79 -16.31
N PRO A 3 28.74 7.45 -16.23
CA PRO A 3 28.10 6.67 -17.27
C PRO A 3 26.64 7.10 -17.37
N SER A 4 26.17 7.33 -18.60
CA SER A 4 24.75 7.58 -18.86
C SER A 4 23.97 6.37 -18.37
N ALA A 5 23.08 6.55 -17.41
CA ALA A 5 22.13 5.52 -17.03
C ALA A 5 21.33 5.15 -18.27
N ASP A 6 21.46 3.90 -18.68
CA ASP A 6 20.67 3.29 -19.73
C ASP A 6 19.22 3.22 -19.22
N ASP A 7 18.37 4.11 -19.73
CA ASP A 7 16.96 4.29 -19.36
C ASP A 7 16.06 3.15 -19.90
N SER A 8 16.66 2.05 -20.39
CA SER A 8 15.97 0.97 -21.10
C SER A 8 15.55 -0.22 -20.23
N ALA A 9 15.82 -0.23 -18.92
CA ALA A 9 15.57 -1.39 -18.07
C ALA A 9 14.16 -1.50 -17.46
N TYR A 10 13.20 -0.63 -17.80
CA TYR A 10 11.79 -0.83 -17.43
C TYR A 10 10.88 -1.00 -18.65
N VAL A 11 10.60 -2.26 -18.99
CA VAL A 11 9.53 -2.65 -19.93
C VAL A 11 8.24 -2.97 -19.15
N GLY A 12 7.93 -2.18 -18.13
CA GLY A 12 6.55 -2.01 -17.68
C GLY A 12 5.89 -0.99 -18.60
N THR A 13 4.61 -1.18 -18.93
CA THR A 13 3.85 -0.33 -19.85
C THR A 13 4.20 1.15 -19.67
N GLY A 14 4.91 1.70 -20.67
CA GLY A 14 5.65 2.98 -20.65
C GLY A 14 5.35 3.92 -19.49
N ALA A 15 6.38 4.27 -18.71
CA ALA A 15 6.35 5.45 -17.87
C ALA A 15 5.96 6.66 -18.76
N SER A 16 4.70 7.04 -18.69
CA SER A 16 4.15 8.13 -19.48
C SER A 16 4.62 9.47 -18.90
N ALA A 17 4.65 10.52 -19.72
CA ALA A 17 4.90 11.87 -19.25
C ALA A 17 3.92 12.20 -18.09
N GLY A 18 4.44 12.40 -16.88
CA GLY A 18 3.62 12.60 -15.66
C GLY A 18 3.84 11.58 -14.54
N ALA A 19 4.85 10.70 -14.65
CA ALA A 19 5.24 9.83 -13.53
C ALA A 19 5.80 10.65 -12.35
N GLU A 20 5.15 10.53 -11.19
CA GLU A 20 5.54 11.20 -9.94
C GLU A 20 5.92 10.14 -8.89
N ILE A 21 7.03 10.35 -8.20
CA ILE A 21 7.35 9.62 -6.97
C ILE A 21 6.53 10.25 -5.84
N LEU A 22 5.64 9.45 -5.24
CA LEU A 22 4.72 9.91 -4.21
C LEU A 22 5.25 9.68 -2.79
N ALA A 23 6.04 8.64 -2.61
CA ALA A 23 6.69 8.27 -1.36
C ALA A 23 7.84 7.30 -1.67
N PHE A 24 8.80 7.24 -0.75
CA PHE A 24 9.82 6.20 -0.73
C PHE A 24 10.04 5.69 0.68
N SER A 25 10.50 4.44 0.80
CA SER A 25 10.78 3.78 2.08
C SER A 25 11.91 2.77 1.90
N VAL A 26 12.56 2.39 2.99
CA VAL A 26 13.67 1.43 2.97
C VAL A 26 13.19 0.08 3.48
N LEU A 27 13.52 -0.99 2.77
CA LEU A 27 13.29 -2.37 3.17
C LEU A 27 14.59 -3.15 3.04
N GLY A 28 15.30 -3.32 4.16
CA GLY A 28 16.64 -3.90 4.13
C GLY A 28 17.59 -3.02 3.30
N ASP A 29 18.14 -3.59 2.24
CA ASP A 29 19.05 -2.96 1.28
C ASP A 29 18.33 -2.36 0.07
N LYS A 30 17.00 -2.31 0.09
CA LYS A 30 16.17 -1.87 -1.04
C LYS A 30 15.49 -0.56 -0.76
N LEU A 31 15.33 0.23 -1.82
CA LEU A 31 14.46 1.40 -1.81
C LEU A 31 13.14 1.02 -2.45
N LEU A 32 12.05 1.10 -1.70
CA LEU A 32 10.71 1.08 -2.26
C LEU A 32 10.33 2.50 -2.64
N TYR A 33 9.69 2.65 -3.79
CA TYR A 33 9.08 3.91 -4.15
C TYR A 33 7.72 3.68 -4.80
N ARG A 34 6.77 4.54 -4.45
CA ARG A 34 5.43 4.54 -5.03
C ARG A 34 5.40 5.52 -6.19
N GLY A 35 5.19 5.02 -7.40
CA GLY A 35 5.15 5.81 -8.64
C GLY A 35 3.76 5.81 -9.28
N VAL A 36 3.34 6.91 -9.90
CA VAL A 36 2.11 6.94 -10.73
C VAL A 36 2.45 6.62 -12.18
N THR A 37 1.81 5.61 -12.79
CA THR A 37 2.19 5.19 -14.16
C THR A 37 1.22 5.65 -15.24
N SER A 38 -0.07 5.86 -14.94
CA SER A 38 -0.99 6.53 -15.85
C SER A 38 -2.32 6.91 -15.19
N SER A 39 -2.98 7.93 -15.75
CA SER A 39 -4.36 8.28 -15.45
C SER A 39 -5.28 7.55 -16.41
N VAL A 40 -6.06 6.58 -15.94
CA VAL A 40 -6.95 5.83 -16.85
C VAL A 40 -8.14 6.67 -17.32
N ASN A 41 -8.51 7.76 -16.62
CA ASN A 41 -9.66 8.62 -16.96
C ASN A 41 -9.58 10.05 -16.36
N GLY A 42 -8.44 10.73 -16.45
CA GLY A 42 -8.27 12.11 -15.95
C GLY A 42 -8.15 12.27 -14.43
N ASN A 43 -8.83 11.43 -13.63
CA ASN A 43 -8.89 11.55 -12.16
C ASN A 43 -8.40 10.33 -11.38
N ASN A 44 -8.14 9.19 -12.05
CA ASN A 44 -7.73 7.94 -11.39
C ASN A 44 -6.25 7.67 -11.69
N LYS A 45 -5.35 8.20 -10.86
CA LYS A 45 -3.92 7.86 -10.92
C LYS A 45 -3.74 6.44 -10.37
N VAL A 46 -3.23 5.53 -11.20
CA VAL A 46 -2.79 4.22 -10.74
C VAL A 46 -1.39 4.39 -10.16
N ALA A 47 -1.26 4.15 -8.86
CA ALA A 47 0.05 4.07 -8.25
C ALA A 47 0.55 2.62 -8.24
N GLU A 48 1.80 2.43 -8.61
CA GLU A 48 2.55 1.17 -8.54
C GLU A 48 3.57 1.24 -7.40
N LEU A 49 3.78 0.13 -6.71
CA LEU A 49 4.88 -0.03 -5.77
C LEU A 49 6.05 -0.68 -6.51
N LEU A 50 7.15 0.06 -6.61
CA LEU A 50 8.36 -0.36 -7.30
C LEU A 50 9.46 -0.54 -6.26
N THR A 51 10.32 -1.53 -6.47
CA THR A 51 11.49 -1.75 -5.64
C THR A 51 12.73 -1.52 -6.48
N LEU A 52 13.64 -0.70 -5.98
CA LEU A 52 14.96 -0.46 -6.52
C LEU A 52 15.99 -1.17 -5.64
N ASP A 53 16.72 -2.10 -6.24
CA ASP A 53 17.92 -2.64 -5.63
C ASP A 53 19.01 -1.56 -5.65
N THR A 54 19.47 -1.15 -4.46
CA THR A 54 20.38 0.00 -4.34
C THR A 54 21.82 -0.31 -4.73
N ILE A 55 22.17 -1.59 -4.89
CA ILE A 55 23.52 -2.05 -5.25
C ILE A 55 23.63 -2.19 -6.76
N THR A 56 22.65 -2.85 -7.38
CA THR A 56 22.62 -3.15 -8.82
C THR A 56 21.89 -2.08 -9.63
N ASN A 57 21.18 -1.16 -8.97
CA ASN A 57 20.32 -0.15 -9.59
C ASN A 57 19.24 -0.75 -10.50
N VAL A 58 18.83 -2.01 -10.21
CA VAL A 58 17.82 -2.74 -10.97
C VAL A 58 16.44 -2.46 -10.37
N LEU A 59 15.50 -2.08 -11.24
CA LEU A 59 14.10 -1.90 -10.89
C LEU A 59 13.33 -3.22 -11.03
N THR A 60 12.69 -3.64 -9.94
CA THR A 60 11.76 -4.77 -9.93
C THR A 60 10.37 -4.27 -9.57
N SER A 61 9.38 -4.53 -10.43
CA SER A 61 7.98 -4.20 -10.15
C SER A 61 7.38 -5.21 -9.18
N ALA A 62 7.02 -4.75 -7.98
CA ALA A 62 6.21 -5.50 -7.04
C ALA A 62 4.73 -5.18 -7.32
N PHE A 63 4.22 -5.79 -8.38
CA PHE A 63 2.83 -5.86 -8.84
C PHE A 63 1.75 -5.43 -7.82
N VAL A 64 1.34 -4.15 -7.88
CA VAL A 64 -0.05 -3.77 -7.56
C VAL A 64 -0.52 -2.70 -8.52
N SER A 65 -1.22 -3.10 -9.56
CA SER A 65 -2.04 -2.20 -10.36
C SER A 65 -3.34 -1.87 -9.60
N GLY A 66 -3.80 -0.63 -9.71
CA GLY A 66 -5.09 -0.17 -9.16
C GLY A 66 -5.06 0.39 -7.74
N VAL A 67 -3.91 0.81 -7.21
CA VAL A 67 -3.91 1.59 -5.96
C VAL A 67 -4.44 2.99 -6.29
N SER A 68 -5.70 3.28 -5.94
CA SER A 68 -6.28 4.62 -6.09
C SER A 68 -5.50 5.61 -5.22
N SER A 69 -5.21 6.76 -5.82
CA SER A 69 -4.27 7.76 -5.31
C SER A 69 -4.87 8.75 -4.31
N SER A 70 -6.09 8.56 -3.80
CA SER A 70 -6.80 9.71 -3.26
C SER A 70 -6.36 10.17 -1.87
N GLN A 71 -5.83 9.35 -0.94
CA GLN A 71 -5.56 9.89 0.41
C GLN A 71 -4.32 9.42 1.18
N ASN A 72 -3.68 8.28 0.88
CA ASN A 72 -2.48 7.90 1.66
C ASN A 72 -1.40 7.20 0.83
N ASN A 73 -0.20 7.80 0.81
CA ASN A 73 1.03 7.31 0.17
C ASN A 73 1.97 6.59 1.12
N GLN A 74 1.57 6.42 2.37
CA GLN A 74 2.42 5.81 3.37
C GLN A 74 2.55 4.30 3.18
N VAL A 75 3.73 3.84 3.50
CA VAL A 75 4.13 2.44 3.49
C VAL A 75 4.66 2.14 4.90
N GLY A 76 4.08 1.14 5.55
CA GLY A 76 4.60 0.64 6.83
C GLY A 76 5.73 -0.34 6.57
N ILE A 77 6.82 -0.25 7.32
CA ILE A 77 7.90 -1.24 7.29
C ILE A 77 7.87 -1.98 8.61
N PHE A 78 7.74 -3.31 8.55
CA PHE A 78 7.63 -4.13 9.76
C PHE A 78 8.05 -5.57 9.47
N ASN A 79 8.88 -6.16 10.34
CA ASN A 79 9.35 -7.55 10.25
C ASN A 79 9.88 -7.97 8.87
N GLY A 80 10.61 -7.07 8.19
CA GLY A 80 11.17 -7.35 6.86
C GLY A 80 10.14 -7.36 5.73
N PHE A 81 8.94 -6.80 5.95
CA PHE A 81 7.93 -6.59 4.93
C PHE A 81 7.53 -5.12 4.85
N SER A 82 7.14 -4.71 3.64
CA SER A 82 6.44 -3.47 3.36
C SER A 82 4.93 -3.71 3.39
N TYR A 83 4.20 -2.84 4.06
CA TYR A 83 2.74 -2.85 4.23
C TYR A 83 2.11 -1.62 3.59
N PHE A 84 1.02 -1.82 2.87
CA PHE A 84 0.32 -0.73 2.20
C PHE A 84 -1.13 -1.12 1.93
N PHE A 85 -1.98 -0.11 1.73
CA PHE A 85 -3.38 -0.31 1.41
C PHE A 85 -3.67 -0.14 -0.07
N LYS A 86 -4.67 -0.88 -0.55
CA LYS A 86 -5.20 -0.79 -1.90
C LYS A 86 -6.73 -0.84 -1.88
N GLN A 87 -7.39 0.02 -2.64
CA GLN A 87 -8.82 -0.13 -2.90
C GLN A 87 -9.07 -1.05 -4.10
N ASN A 88 -9.98 -2.02 -3.95
CA ASN A 88 -10.52 -2.79 -5.07
C ASN A 88 -11.90 -2.22 -5.41
N PHE A 89 -12.20 -2.02 -6.70
CA PHE A 89 -13.44 -1.37 -7.16
C PHE A 89 -14.45 -2.33 -7.79
N THR A 90 -14.14 -3.62 -7.91
CA THR A 90 -14.99 -4.60 -8.60
C THR A 90 -14.94 -5.93 -7.86
N PRO A 91 -16.08 -6.56 -7.52
CA PRO A 91 -17.47 -6.17 -7.82
C PRO A 91 -18.08 -5.09 -6.88
N GLY A 92 -17.31 -4.61 -5.89
CA GLY A 92 -17.68 -3.51 -4.98
C GLY A 92 -16.41 -2.85 -4.42
N ILE A 93 -16.56 -1.75 -3.69
CA ILE A 93 -15.41 -1.04 -3.11
C ILE A 93 -14.98 -1.74 -1.82
N SER A 94 -13.72 -2.16 -1.75
CA SER A 94 -13.09 -2.66 -0.52
C SER A 94 -11.72 -2.05 -0.33
N THR A 95 -11.29 -1.90 0.92
CA THR A 95 -9.93 -1.49 1.26
C THR A 95 -9.17 -2.73 1.74
N VAL A 96 -8.01 -3.01 1.15
CA VAL A 96 -7.25 -4.22 1.45
C VAL A 96 -5.84 -3.85 1.91
N LEU A 97 -5.45 -4.38 3.07
CA LEU A 97 -4.08 -4.33 3.56
C LEU A 97 -3.26 -5.43 2.88
N TYR A 98 -2.18 -5.05 2.22
CA TYR A 98 -1.23 -5.94 1.58
C TYR A 98 0.12 -5.88 2.28
N LYS A 99 0.92 -6.95 2.11
CA LYS A 99 2.34 -6.95 2.43
C LYS A 99 3.19 -7.56 1.31
N THR A 100 4.44 -7.13 1.20
CA THR A 100 5.43 -7.70 0.26
C THR A 100 6.84 -7.64 0.87
N ASP A 101 7.71 -8.56 0.46
CA ASP A 101 9.14 -8.53 0.74
C ASP A 101 9.95 -7.78 -0.34
N GLY A 102 9.27 -7.21 -1.35
CA GLY A 102 9.90 -6.51 -2.47
C GLY A 102 10.61 -7.45 -3.47
N ILE A 103 10.43 -8.77 -3.36
CA ILE A 103 10.93 -9.77 -4.30
C ILE A 103 9.74 -10.52 -4.91
N ASN A 104 8.81 -10.93 -4.05
CA ASN A 104 7.65 -11.71 -4.38
C ASN A 104 6.41 -10.81 -4.54
N PRO A 105 5.41 -11.26 -5.32
CA PRO A 105 4.13 -10.56 -5.42
C PRO A 105 3.53 -10.28 -4.04
N ALA A 106 2.91 -9.10 -3.88
CA ALA A 106 2.27 -8.73 -2.63
C ALA A 106 1.14 -9.72 -2.28
N VAL A 107 1.04 -10.05 -0.99
CA VAL A 107 0.00 -10.94 -0.44
C VAL A 107 -0.98 -10.14 0.41
N THR A 108 -2.24 -10.52 0.34
CA THR A 108 -3.28 -9.92 1.19
C THR A 108 -3.04 -10.30 2.65
N VAL A 109 -3.12 -9.31 3.54
CA VAL A 109 -3.16 -9.49 4.99
C VAL A 109 -4.61 -9.51 5.47
N LYS A 110 -5.41 -8.50 5.09
CA LYS A 110 -6.82 -8.41 5.47
C LYS A 110 -7.61 -7.55 4.49
N THR A 111 -8.87 -7.95 4.24
CA THR A 111 -9.83 -7.15 3.49
C THR A 111 -10.79 -6.47 4.45
N PHE A 112 -11.02 -5.19 4.22
CA PHE A 112 -11.94 -4.34 4.94
C PHE A 112 -13.06 -3.89 3.99
N PRO A 113 -14.28 -3.63 4.49
CA PRO A 113 -15.30 -2.87 3.77
C PRO A 113 -14.74 -1.52 3.28
N GLN A 114 -15.49 -0.83 2.40
CA GLN A 114 -15.05 0.47 1.92
C GLN A 114 -14.76 1.42 3.10
N PHE A 115 -13.53 1.89 3.16
CA PHE A 115 -13.09 2.93 4.07
C PHE A 115 -12.32 3.98 3.26
N ASP A 116 -12.65 5.25 3.49
CA ASP A 116 -12.20 6.36 2.64
C ASP A 116 -10.96 7.07 3.22
N SER A 117 -10.61 6.81 4.49
CA SER A 117 -9.50 7.47 5.19
C SER A 117 -8.52 6.49 5.81
N ILE A 118 -7.23 6.68 5.55
CA ILE A 118 -6.12 5.92 6.17
C ILE A 118 -5.07 6.94 6.55
N PHE A 119 -4.51 6.87 7.77
CA PHE A 119 -3.67 7.99 8.26
C PHE A 119 -2.24 7.63 8.64
N GLU A 120 -1.95 6.44 9.20
CA GLU A 120 -0.57 6.10 9.55
C GLU A 120 -0.26 4.61 9.66
N PHE A 121 1.03 4.26 9.54
CA PHE A 121 1.61 3.01 10.03
C PHE A 121 2.69 3.30 11.07
N THR A 122 2.60 2.67 12.24
CA THR A 122 3.57 2.85 13.33
C THR A 122 3.87 1.53 14.01
N GLU A 123 5.14 1.13 14.09
CA GLU A 123 5.55 -0.05 14.85
C GLU A 123 5.66 0.27 16.35
N VAL A 124 5.05 -0.56 17.20
CA VAL A 124 5.20 -0.50 18.66
C VAL A 124 5.30 -1.92 19.21
N ASN A 125 6.39 -2.23 19.91
CA ASN A 125 6.59 -3.50 20.63
C ASN A 125 6.36 -4.78 19.80
N GLY A 126 6.78 -4.78 18.53
CA GLY A 126 6.62 -5.94 17.65
C GLY A 126 5.22 -6.12 17.08
N GLU A 127 4.39 -5.07 17.09
CA GLU A 127 3.12 -5.00 16.38
C GLU A 127 3.11 -3.74 15.49
N LEU A 128 2.46 -3.83 14.33
CA LEU A 128 2.27 -2.69 13.44
C LEU A 128 0.88 -2.10 13.64
N PHE A 129 0.81 -0.86 14.09
CA PHE A 129 -0.43 -0.11 14.29
C PHE A 129 -0.75 0.72 13.06
N PHE A 130 -2.04 0.89 12.80
CA PHE A 130 -2.51 1.78 11.76
C PHE A 130 -3.91 2.31 12.06
N VAL A 131 -4.28 3.37 11.36
CA VAL A 131 -5.62 3.95 11.43
C VAL A 131 -6.33 3.75 10.12
N ILE A 132 -7.49 3.11 10.18
CA ILE A 132 -8.45 3.05 9.09
C ILE A 132 -9.76 3.64 9.59
N ASP A 133 -10.21 4.66 8.88
CA ASP A 133 -11.43 5.39 9.14
C ASP A 133 -11.60 5.89 10.57
N ARG A 134 -10.54 6.50 11.11
CA ARG A 134 -10.42 6.99 12.49
C ARG A 134 -10.37 5.90 13.55
N GLU A 135 -10.53 4.64 13.19
CA GLU A 135 -10.38 3.51 14.10
C GLU A 135 -8.94 3.07 14.22
N LEU A 136 -8.52 2.70 15.44
CA LEU A 136 -7.16 2.21 15.69
C LEU A 136 -7.12 0.70 15.55
N TRP A 137 -6.22 0.21 14.72
CA TRP A 137 -6.01 -1.20 14.43
C TRP A 137 -4.55 -1.59 14.62
N LYS A 138 -4.31 -2.89 14.73
CA LYS A 138 -2.98 -3.48 14.72
C LYS A 138 -2.93 -4.74 13.86
N THR A 139 -1.72 -5.11 13.45
CA THR A 139 -1.44 -6.37 12.75
C THR A 139 -0.07 -6.93 13.16
N ASP A 140 0.02 -8.27 13.18
CA ASP A 140 1.28 -9.02 13.22
C ASP A 140 1.74 -9.45 11.81
N GLY A 141 1.01 -9.03 10.78
CA GLY A 141 1.21 -9.44 9.39
C GLY A 141 0.37 -10.64 8.94
N THR A 142 -0.53 -11.15 9.79
CA THR A 142 -1.49 -12.20 9.46
C THR A 142 -2.93 -11.68 9.55
N GLU A 143 -3.87 -12.34 8.88
CA GLU A 143 -5.28 -11.97 8.97
C GLU A 143 -5.83 -12.10 10.40
N ALA A 144 -5.47 -13.19 11.09
CA ALA A 144 -5.92 -13.50 12.44
C ALA A 144 -5.35 -12.53 13.49
N GLY A 145 -4.08 -12.13 13.34
CA GLY A 145 -3.46 -11.11 14.19
C GLY A 145 -3.84 -9.68 13.83
N THR A 146 -4.65 -9.47 12.79
CA THR A 146 -5.13 -8.13 12.42
C THR A 146 -6.46 -7.81 13.10
N THR A 147 -6.40 -7.00 14.16
CA THR A 147 -7.52 -6.73 15.08
C THR A 147 -7.69 -5.24 15.35
N MET A 148 -8.94 -4.83 15.62
CA MET A 148 -9.23 -3.48 16.08
C MET A 148 -8.75 -3.35 17.52
N VAL A 149 -7.94 -2.34 17.79
CA VAL A 149 -7.43 -2.02 19.13
C VAL A 149 -8.45 -1.17 19.87
N LYS A 150 -9.02 -0.18 19.18
CA LYS A 150 -9.96 0.76 19.78
C LYS A 150 -10.91 1.31 18.74
N ASP A 151 -12.20 1.23 19.09
CA ASP A 151 -13.27 2.04 18.51
C ASP A 151 -13.16 3.47 19.06
N ILE A 152 -12.66 4.38 18.23
CA ILE A 152 -12.39 5.79 18.50
C ILE A 152 -13.56 6.66 18.02
N ASN A 153 -14.26 6.26 16.96
CA ASN A 153 -15.40 7.00 16.42
C ASN A 153 -16.66 6.13 16.37
N PRO A 154 -17.30 5.85 17.52
CA PRO A 154 -18.48 5.00 17.58
C PRO A 154 -19.60 5.58 16.72
N GLY A 155 -20.07 4.80 15.75
CA GLY A 155 -21.10 5.22 14.78
C GLY A 155 -20.56 5.94 13.55
N GLY A 156 -19.23 5.94 13.34
CA GLY A 156 -18.54 6.67 12.28
C GLY A 156 -18.88 6.29 10.84
N PHE A 157 -19.54 5.16 10.58
CA PHE A 157 -19.84 4.67 9.22
C PHE A 157 -21.23 4.03 9.12
N ASP A 158 -22.28 4.81 9.35
CA ASP A 158 -23.61 4.46 8.86
C ASP A 158 -23.70 4.69 7.33
N ASN A 159 -22.95 3.90 6.56
CA ASN A 159 -23.16 3.75 5.11
C ASN A 159 -22.81 2.34 4.59
N SER A 160 -23.16 1.31 5.35
CA SER A 160 -23.87 0.10 4.89
C SER A 160 -23.77 -0.99 5.96
N ALA A 161 -24.91 -1.62 6.24
CA ALA A 161 -25.09 -2.63 7.28
C ALA A 161 -23.96 -3.67 7.34
N PHE A 162 -23.13 -3.62 8.39
CA PHE A 162 -22.30 -4.74 8.79
C PHE A 162 -22.63 -5.09 10.25
N PHE A 163 -23.29 -6.24 10.42
CA PHE A 163 -23.68 -6.78 11.71
C PHE A 163 -22.44 -7.08 12.58
N PRO A 164 -22.56 -6.99 13.92
CA PRO A 164 -21.51 -7.42 14.82
C PRO A 164 -21.39 -8.94 14.72
N LEU A 165 -20.34 -9.42 14.05
CA LEU A 165 -19.90 -10.80 14.14
C LEU A 165 -18.43 -10.78 14.59
N PHE A 166 -18.25 -10.32 15.83
CA PHE A 166 -17.15 -10.78 16.65
C PHE A 166 -17.72 -11.89 17.54
N GLY A 167 -17.58 -13.12 17.06
CA GLY A 167 -17.72 -14.36 17.83
C GLY A 167 -16.40 -15.12 17.74
#